data_AF-A0A1A6H4W2-F1
#
_entry.id   AF-A0A1A6H4W2-F1
#
_cell.length_a   1.000
_cell.length_b   1.000
_cell.length_c   1.000
_cell.angle_alpha   90.00
_cell.angle_beta   90.00
_cell.angle_gamma   90.00
#
_symmetry.space_group_name_H-M   'P 1'
#
loop_
_entity.id
_entity.type
_entity.pdbx_description
1 polymer ?
#
loop_
_entity_poly.entity_id
_entity_poly.type
_entity_poly.pdbx_seq_one_letter_code
_entity_poly.pdbx_strand_id
1 'polypeptide(L)'
;MLRSTSTVTLLSGGSAKSPGTPSRKEDGSEDSERITREFQANVCRLRLTVPPESPVPQQTEKKVERKDQMVVALEAGLCAPLNFGMPHSHPPDLSNGESTRKLPQGVVYGVVRRSDPNQQKEMVVYGWSTNQLKEEMNYIKDVRATLEKVRKRMYGDYDEMRQKIRQLTQDLSVSHAQKDYLDSHIQAQSSALDSFNAMNSALAADSVGLQKTLVDVTLENSNIKDQIRHLQQTYEASMDKLREKQRQLEAAQMENQLLKMKVESSQEANAEVMREMTRKLYSQYEEKLQEAQRKHTAEKEVLLEETNSFLKAIEEANKKMEAAELSLEEKDQRIGELDRLIERMEKERHQLQLQLLEHETEMSGEIADSDKDRYQQLEEASASLRERIRHLDDMVHCQQKKVKQMVEE
;
A
#
# COMPACT_ATOMS: atom_id res chain seq x y z
N MET A 1 23.26 -60.38 -24.47
CA MET A 1 22.74 -60.57 -25.84
C MET A 1 21.47 -59.74 -26.00
N LEU A 2 21.48 -58.88 -27.02
CA LEU A 2 20.36 -58.43 -27.87
C LEU A 2 19.20 -57.68 -27.18
N ARG A 3 19.14 -56.35 -27.29
CA ARG A 3 18.70 -55.52 -28.46
C ARG A 3 17.17 -55.33 -28.44
N SER A 4 16.71 -54.09 -28.18
CA SER A 4 16.14 -53.14 -29.17
C SER A 4 14.64 -53.40 -29.38
N THR A 5 13.69 -52.46 -29.47
CA THR A 5 13.66 -51.11 -30.04
C THR A 5 12.39 -50.38 -29.58
N SER A 6 12.54 -49.05 -29.44
CA SER A 6 11.61 -47.93 -29.70
C SER A 6 10.12 -48.18 -29.97
N THR A 7 9.27 -47.37 -29.33
CA THR A 7 8.15 -46.70 -30.02
C THR A 7 7.83 -45.35 -29.39
N VAL A 8 7.55 -44.40 -30.29
CA VAL A 8 7.32 -42.97 -30.12
C VAL A 8 5.90 -42.71 -29.63
N THR A 9 5.71 -41.73 -28.74
CA THR A 9 4.40 -41.04 -28.62
C THR A 9 4.62 -39.57 -28.30
N LEU A 10 4.17 -38.75 -29.26
CA LEU A 10 3.99 -37.31 -29.19
C LEU A 10 2.82 -36.99 -28.26
N LEU A 11 2.91 -35.92 -27.45
CA LEU A 11 1.86 -34.90 -27.31
C LEU A 11 2.18 -33.84 -26.23
N SER A 12 2.01 -32.58 -26.66
CA SER A 12 1.63 -31.40 -25.87
C SER A 12 2.69 -30.75 -24.97
N GLY A 13 3.66 -30.09 -25.60
CA GLY A 13 4.52 -29.08 -24.96
C GLY A 13 3.91 -27.69 -25.10
N GLY A 14 3.50 -27.11 -23.97
CA GLY A 14 2.97 -25.76 -23.84
C GLY A 14 4.00 -24.68 -24.19
N SER A 15 3.50 -23.64 -24.83
CA SER A 15 4.22 -22.46 -25.32
C SER A 15 4.79 -21.64 -24.16
N ALA A 16 6.11 -21.69 -23.95
CA ALA A 16 6.84 -20.72 -23.14
C ALA A 16 7.74 -19.88 -24.06
N LYS A 17 7.30 -18.65 -24.26
CA LYS A 17 7.86 -17.63 -25.15
C LYS A 17 9.00 -16.93 -24.40
N SER A 18 10.24 -17.10 -24.86
CA SER A 18 11.35 -16.21 -24.53
C SER A 18 11.22 -14.89 -25.30
N PRO A 19 11.49 -13.74 -24.66
CA PRO A 19 12.04 -12.61 -25.39
C PRO A 19 13.33 -12.12 -24.74
N GLY A 20 14.44 -12.24 -25.49
CA GLY A 20 15.66 -11.50 -25.24
C GLY A 20 15.57 -10.08 -25.83
N THR A 21 16.00 -9.11 -25.03
CA THR A 21 16.40 -7.72 -25.34
C THR A 21 15.39 -6.79 -26.04
N PRO A 22 15.24 -5.56 -25.51
CA PRO A 22 15.76 -4.44 -26.26
C PRO A 22 16.50 -3.37 -25.42
N SER A 23 17.59 -2.90 -26.02
CA SER A 23 18.02 -1.51 -26.17
C SER A 23 17.66 -0.46 -25.11
N ARG A 24 18.73 -0.06 -24.41
CA ARG A 24 19.09 1.32 -24.04
C ARG A 24 18.33 2.39 -24.84
N LYS A 25 17.40 3.07 -24.17
CA LYS A 25 17.08 4.47 -24.41
C LYS A 25 17.13 5.17 -23.05
N GLU A 26 18.00 6.18 -23.01
CA GLU A 26 18.00 7.23 -22.01
C GLU A 26 16.64 7.93 -22.09
N ASP A 27 15.89 7.94 -20.99
CA ASP A 27 14.90 8.96 -20.73
C ASP A 27 14.95 9.26 -19.23
N GLY A 28 15.09 10.55 -18.95
CA GLY A 28 15.48 11.08 -17.66
C GLY A 28 14.38 10.99 -16.62
N SER A 29 14.81 10.89 -15.36
CA SER A 29 14.56 11.89 -14.33
C SER A 29 13.20 12.63 -14.37
N GLU A 30 12.06 11.92 -14.39
CA GLU A 30 10.75 12.57 -14.16
C GLU A 30 9.90 11.91 -13.05
N ASP A 31 10.29 10.74 -12.53
CA ASP A 31 9.50 10.04 -11.51
C ASP A 31 9.92 10.34 -10.06
N SER A 32 11.09 10.96 -9.83
CA SER A 32 11.50 11.37 -8.47
C SER A 32 10.89 12.71 -8.04
N GLU A 33 10.29 13.48 -8.94
CA GLU A 33 9.59 14.73 -8.60
C GLU A 33 8.07 14.56 -8.43
N ARG A 34 7.47 13.47 -8.92
CA ARG A 34 6.03 13.20 -8.71
C ARG A 34 5.72 12.76 -7.28
N ILE A 35 6.61 12.00 -6.65
CA ILE A 35 6.40 11.50 -5.28
C ILE A 35 6.59 12.62 -4.22
N THR A 36 7.33 13.69 -4.55
CA THR A 36 7.49 14.87 -3.68
C THR A 36 6.48 16.00 -3.96
N ARG A 37 5.69 15.95 -5.06
CA ARG A 37 4.64 16.94 -5.34
C ARG A 37 3.26 16.57 -4.77
N GLU A 38 3.04 15.34 -4.31
CA GLU A 38 1.77 14.94 -3.66
C GLU A 38 1.73 15.19 -2.14
N PHE A 39 2.85 15.57 -1.51
CA PHE A 39 2.90 15.84 -0.05
C PHE A 39 2.95 17.32 0.34
N GLN A 40 2.70 18.24 -0.59
CA GLN A 40 2.79 19.67 -0.31
C GLN A 40 1.63 20.49 -0.88
N ALA A 41 0.39 20.15 -0.51
CA ALA A 41 -0.69 21.13 -0.40
C ALA A 41 -1.89 20.46 0.28
N ASN A 42 -2.07 20.70 1.57
CA ASN A 42 -3.37 20.77 2.25
C ASN A 42 -3.14 21.26 3.70
N VAL A 43 -2.55 22.46 3.85
CA VAL A 43 -2.65 23.20 5.10
C VAL A 43 -3.91 24.03 5.02
N CYS A 44 -5.02 23.48 5.51
CA CYS A 44 -6.26 24.22 5.73
C CYS A 44 -6.01 25.23 6.84
N ARG A 45 -5.63 26.46 6.47
CA ARG A 45 -5.57 27.58 7.41
C ARG A 45 -7.02 27.92 7.78
N LEU A 46 -7.50 27.40 8.92
CA LEU A 46 -8.79 27.80 9.49
C LEU A 46 -8.75 29.31 9.76
N ARG A 47 -9.47 30.07 8.92
CA ARG A 47 -9.84 31.44 9.24
C ARG A 47 -11.15 31.33 10.02
N LEU A 48 -11.09 31.65 11.32
CA LEU A 48 -12.28 31.85 12.16
C LEU A 48 -13.04 33.08 11.64
N THR A 49 -13.95 32.86 10.71
CA THR A 49 -15.06 33.79 10.44
C THR A 49 -16.25 33.31 11.26
N VAL A 50 -16.55 34.05 12.33
CA VAL A 50 -17.81 33.92 13.07
C VAL A 50 -18.95 34.29 12.11
N PRO A 51 -20.01 33.47 11.97
CA PRO A 51 -21.16 33.83 11.14
C PRO A 51 -21.93 35.00 11.77
N PRO A 52 -22.43 35.99 11.00
CA PRO A 52 -23.48 36.84 11.49
C PRO A 52 -24.78 36.04 11.47
N GLU A 53 -25.36 35.81 12.65
CA GLU A 53 -26.75 35.39 12.75
C GLU A 53 -27.66 36.44 12.11
N SER A 54 -28.68 35.97 11.42
CA SER A 54 -29.76 36.80 10.89
C SER A 54 -31.09 36.09 11.12
N PRO A 55 -32.21 36.83 11.05
CA PRO A 55 -32.63 37.93 11.93
C PRO A 55 -33.88 37.47 12.72
N VAL A 56 -34.48 38.33 13.58
CA VAL A 56 -35.93 38.40 13.98
C VAL A 56 -36.04 39.14 15.35
N PRO A 57 -37.11 39.91 15.64
CA PRO A 57 -37.33 41.29 15.24
C PRO A 57 -37.36 42.28 16.44
N GLN A 58 -37.44 43.58 16.14
CA GLN A 58 -38.03 44.66 16.95
C GLN A 58 -37.82 44.65 18.48
N GLN A 59 -37.03 45.62 18.98
CA GLN A 59 -37.57 46.62 19.91
C GLN A 59 -36.98 47.98 19.57
N THR A 60 -37.84 48.86 19.05
CA THR A 60 -37.55 50.27 18.87
C THR A 60 -37.59 50.96 20.23
N GLU A 61 -36.49 51.61 20.58
CA GLU A 61 -36.48 52.63 21.63
C GLU A 61 -37.49 53.72 21.27
N LYS A 62 -38.52 53.87 22.10
CA LYS A 62 -39.34 55.09 22.15
C LYS A 62 -39.42 55.58 23.59
N LYS A 63 -38.53 56.53 23.86
CA LYS A 63 -38.75 57.79 24.58
C LYS A 63 -40.23 58.05 24.93
N VAL A 64 -40.58 57.95 26.21
CA VAL A 64 -41.84 58.49 26.74
C VAL A 64 -41.64 59.98 26.96
N GLU A 65 -42.12 60.77 26.00
CA GLU A 65 -42.30 62.20 26.09
C GLU A 65 -43.78 62.46 26.38
N ARG A 66 -44.04 63.20 27.46
CA ARG A 66 -45.36 63.71 27.85
C ARG A 66 -46.00 64.45 26.67
N LYS A 67 -47.28 64.18 26.41
CA LYS A 67 -48.22 65.18 25.86
C LYS A 67 -49.66 64.80 26.14
N ASP A 68 -50.31 65.70 26.87
CA ASP A 68 -51.75 65.85 27.01
C ASP A 68 -52.41 66.16 25.67
N GLN A 69 -53.60 65.59 25.43
CA GLN A 69 -54.84 66.19 24.91
C GLN A 69 -55.75 65.02 24.49
N MET A 70 -56.91 64.82 25.13
CA MET A 70 -58.24 65.36 24.75
C MET A 70 -58.66 64.78 23.39
N VAL A 71 -59.75 64.00 23.27
CA VAL A 71 -61.18 64.37 23.06
C VAL A 71 -61.99 63.06 23.30
N VAL A 72 -63.27 62.96 23.68
CA VAL A 72 -64.47 63.79 23.56
C VAL A 72 -65.51 63.36 24.60
N ALA A 73 -66.19 64.36 25.15
CA ALA A 73 -67.65 64.50 25.34
C ALA A 73 -68.50 63.30 25.83
N LEU A 74 -69.29 63.55 26.89
CA LEU A 74 -70.64 64.10 26.78
C LEU A 74 -71.06 64.64 28.17
N GLU A 75 -71.38 65.93 28.26
CA GLU A 75 -72.75 66.43 28.50
C GLU A 75 -73.32 66.13 29.89
N ALA A 76 -73.37 67.17 30.74
CA ALA A 76 -74.55 67.53 31.57
C ALA A 76 -74.16 68.65 32.54
N GLY A 77 -74.21 69.89 32.06
CA GLY A 77 -74.05 71.07 32.90
C GLY A 77 -74.79 72.23 32.26
N LEU A 78 -76.09 72.35 32.51
CA LEU A 78 -76.90 73.57 32.55
C LEU A 78 -78.39 73.22 32.51
N CYS A 79 -79.02 73.26 33.69
CA CYS A 79 -80.44 73.58 33.93
C CYS A 79 -80.64 73.53 35.46
N ALA A 80 -80.44 74.66 36.15
CA ALA A 80 -81.52 75.51 36.70
C ALA A 80 -81.79 75.16 38.19
N PRO A 81 -82.34 76.04 39.06
CA PRO A 81 -83.14 77.21 38.72
C PRO A 81 -82.89 78.49 39.54
N LEU A 82 -83.29 79.62 38.93
CA LEU A 82 -84.07 80.72 39.52
C LEU A 82 -83.89 80.97 41.03
N ASN A 83 -82.89 81.76 41.39
CA ASN A 83 -82.96 82.59 42.60
C ASN A 83 -83.75 83.87 42.29
N PHE A 84 -85.07 83.79 42.47
CA PHE A 84 -85.92 84.95 42.67
C PHE A 84 -85.87 85.30 44.16
N GLY A 85 -85.00 86.25 44.52
CA GLY A 85 -84.87 86.81 45.86
C GLY A 85 -84.91 88.33 45.77
N MET A 86 -86.11 88.86 45.51
CA MET A 86 -86.46 90.26 45.76
C MET A 86 -86.50 90.50 47.27
N PRO A 87 -85.91 91.59 47.78
CA PRO A 87 -86.05 91.98 49.18
C PRO A 87 -87.49 92.38 49.50
N HIS A 88 -87.98 91.87 50.63
CA HIS A 88 -89.16 92.37 51.33
C HIS A 88 -88.95 93.83 51.76
N SER A 89 -89.92 94.70 51.47
CA SER A 89 -90.39 95.70 52.43
C SER A 89 -91.74 96.30 52.01
N HIS A 90 -92.78 95.89 52.75
CA HIS A 90 -94.07 96.56 53.00
C HIS A 90 -95.11 96.66 51.88
N PRO A 91 -96.28 96.01 52.11
CA PRO A 91 -97.55 96.75 52.16
C PRO A 91 -98.45 96.24 53.33
N PRO A 92 -99.62 96.84 53.62
CA PRO A 92 -99.85 97.61 54.83
C PRO A 92 -100.69 96.87 55.88
N ASP A 93 -100.31 97.00 57.15
CA ASP A 93 -101.22 96.78 58.28
C ASP A 93 -102.13 98.01 58.44
N LEU A 94 -103.35 97.92 57.92
CA LEU A 94 -104.45 98.78 58.32
C LEU A 94 -105.07 98.21 59.60
N SER A 95 -104.63 98.78 60.71
CA SER A 95 -105.27 98.71 62.03
C SER A 95 -106.68 99.30 61.97
N ASN A 96 -107.65 98.57 62.50
CA ASN A 96 -109.06 98.95 62.52
C ASN A 96 -109.55 99.12 63.97
N GLY A 97 -110.12 100.29 64.29
CA GLY A 97 -110.96 100.58 65.48
C GLY A 97 -110.20 100.83 66.80
N GLU A 98 -110.64 101.68 67.73
CA GLU A 98 -112.00 102.16 67.98
C GLU A 98 -111.98 103.18 69.14
N SER A 99 -112.66 104.32 69.01
CA SER A 99 -113.29 105.01 70.16
C SER A 99 -114.48 105.87 69.70
N THR A 100 -115.65 105.24 69.74
CA THR A 100 -116.88 105.76 70.35
C THR A 100 -117.30 107.21 70.01
N ARG A 101 -117.99 107.38 68.87
CA ARG A 101 -119.20 108.22 68.84
C ARG A 101 -120.40 107.36 69.25
N LYS A 102 -121.15 107.81 70.24
CA LYS A 102 -122.42 107.21 70.67
C LYS A 102 -123.44 107.25 69.53
N LEU A 103 -124.22 106.18 69.34
CA LEU A 103 -125.61 106.16 68.79
C LEU A 103 -126.20 104.73 68.95
N PRO A 104 -127.54 104.56 68.93
CA PRO A 104 -128.33 103.95 70.00
C PRO A 104 -128.63 102.45 69.80
N GLN A 105 -129.13 101.81 70.87
CA GLN A 105 -129.66 100.44 70.89
C GLN A 105 -130.53 100.12 69.64
N GLY A 106 -130.17 99.10 68.86
CA GLY A 106 -130.99 98.63 67.74
C GLY A 106 -130.60 97.23 67.23
N VAL A 107 -131.62 96.40 66.95
CA VAL A 107 -131.54 95.06 66.35
C VAL A 107 -130.94 95.15 64.95
N VAL A 108 -130.04 94.23 64.58
CA VAL A 108 -129.43 94.17 63.25
C VAL A 108 -130.19 93.20 62.37
N TYR A 109 -130.81 93.73 61.31
CA TYR A 109 -131.57 92.95 60.36
C TYR A 109 -130.69 92.58 59.16
N GLY A 110 -130.44 91.28 59.00
CA GLY A 110 -129.82 90.74 57.80
C GLY A 110 -130.87 90.55 56.72
N VAL A 111 -130.79 91.33 55.65
CA VAL A 111 -131.64 91.11 54.47
C VAL A 111 -130.99 90.04 53.60
N VAL A 112 -131.40 88.79 53.77
CA VAL A 112 -131.04 87.73 52.84
C VAL A 112 -132.10 87.67 51.76
N ARG A 113 -131.75 88.11 50.56
CA ARG A 113 -132.65 88.10 49.40
C ARG A 113 -132.83 86.66 48.93
N ARG A 114 -133.96 86.03 49.26
CA ARG A 114 -134.38 84.78 48.62
C ARG A 114 -135.19 85.14 47.38
N SER A 115 -134.86 84.52 46.25
CA SER A 115 -135.61 84.67 45.00
C SER A 115 -136.36 83.37 44.76
N ASP A 116 -137.65 83.36 45.08
CA ASP A 116 -138.57 82.26 44.71
C ASP A 116 -139.14 82.53 43.29
N PRO A 117 -139.44 81.53 42.44
CA PRO A 117 -139.76 81.73 41.02
C PRO A 117 -141.07 82.49 40.69
N ASN A 118 -141.94 82.79 41.66
CA ASN A 118 -143.31 83.28 41.40
C ASN A 118 -143.51 84.80 41.50
N GLN A 119 -142.46 85.62 41.33
CA GLN A 119 -142.50 87.10 41.28
C GLN A 119 -143.29 87.81 42.40
N GLN A 120 -143.44 87.19 43.57
CA GLN A 120 -143.67 87.88 44.83
C GLN A 120 -142.32 87.92 45.57
N LYS A 121 -141.72 89.12 45.62
CA LYS A 121 -140.43 89.35 46.29
C LYS A 121 -140.63 89.35 47.79
N GLU A 122 -140.54 88.17 48.39
CA GLU A 122 -140.64 88.03 49.84
C GLU A 122 -139.29 88.40 50.48
N MET A 123 -139.27 89.55 51.13
CA MET A 123 -138.13 90.05 51.87
C MET A 123 -138.16 89.41 53.26
N VAL A 124 -137.60 88.20 53.38
CA VAL A 124 -137.54 87.51 54.68
C VAL A 124 -136.40 88.12 55.49
N VAL A 125 -136.80 88.98 56.41
CA VAL A 125 -135.89 89.62 57.36
C VAL A 125 -135.63 88.64 58.50
N TYR A 126 -134.45 88.01 58.50
CA TYR A 126 -133.99 87.28 59.68
C TYR A 126 -133.39 88.30 60.65
N GLY A 127 -134.09 88.53 61.75
CA GLY A 127 -133.55 89.27 62.88
C GLY A 127 -132.50 88.40 63.57
N TRP A 128 -131.24 88.79 63.49
CA TRP A 128 -130.21 88.17 64.30
C TRP A 128 -129.99 89.02 65.54
N SER A 129 -129.95 88.36 66.69
CA SER A 129 -129.46 89.02 67.88
C SER A 129 -127.97 89.28 67.71
N THR A 130 -127.48 90.40 68.25
CA THR A 130 -126.05 90.76 68.23
C THR A 130 -125.16 89.69 68.86
N ASN A 131 -125.73 88.79 69.67
CA ASN A 131 -125.04 87.67 70.27
C ASN A 131 -124.80 86.52 69.27
N GLN A 132 -125.79 86.18 68.45
CA GLN A 132 -125.73 85.03 67.54
C GLN A 132 -124.71 85.23 66.40
N LEU A 133 -124.61 86.44 65.85
CA LEU A 133 -123.59 86.78 64.84
C LEU A 133 -122.17 86.78 65.43
N LYS A 134 -122.05 87.15 66.71
CA LYS A 134 -120.78 87.17 67.44
C LYS A 134 -120.25 85.75 67.68
N GLU A 135 -121.14 84.80 67.97
CA GLU A 135 -120.82 83.38 68.12
C GLU A 135 -120.34 82.76 66.79
N GLU A 136 -121.05 82.99 65.69
CA GLU A 136 -120.63 82.48 64.36
C GLU A 136 -119.30 83.09 63.89
N MET A 137 -119.09 84.39 64.12
CA MET A 137 -117.81 85.05 63.82
C MET A 137 -116.67 84.48 64.69
N ASN A 138 -116.95 84.13 65.95
CA ASN A 138 -115.99 83.46 66.81
C ASN A 138 -115.71 82.02 66.34
N TYR A 139 -116.73 81.26 65.91
CA TYR A 139 -116.56 79.91 65.37
C TYR A 139 -115.66 79.88 64.12
N ILE A 140 -115.88 80.80 63.17
CA ILE A 140 -115.02 80.90 61.98
C ILE A 140 -113.58 81.27 62.35
N LYS A 141 -113.39 82.16 63.33
CA LYS A 141 -112.06 82.50 63.85
C LYS A 141 -111.37 81.29 64.47
N ASP A 142 -112.09 80.48 65.26
CA ASP A 142 -111.55 79.30 65.93
C ASP A 142 -111.20 78.19 64.95
N VAL A 143 -112.05 77.92 63.96
CA VAL A 143 -111.76 76.94 62.89
C VAL A 143 -110.54 77.38 62.09
N ARG A 144 -110.44 78.67 61.72
CA ARG A 144 -109.28 79.22 61.01
C ARG A 144 -108.00 79.12 61.85
N ALA A 145 -108.08 79.44 63.14
CA ALA A 145 -106.96 79.29 64.07
C ALA A 145 -106.54 77.83 64.24
N THR A 146 -107.49 76.89 64.23
CA THR A 146 -107.22 75.44 64.36
C THR A 146 -106.62 74.89 63.08
N LEU A 147 -107.13 75.27 61.90
CA LEU A 147 -106.53 74.93 60.61
C LEU A 147 -105.13 75.53 60.46
N GLU A 148 -104.88 76.75 60.94
CA GLU A 148 -103.54 77.35 60.91
C GLU A 148 -102.58 76.66 61.88
N LYS A 149 -103.07 76.18 63.05
CA LYS A 149 -102.30 75.33 63.96
C LYS A 149 -101.93 74.00 63.33
N VAL A 150 -102.88 73.34 62.65
CA VAL A 150 -102.64 72.09 61.92
C VAL A 150 -101.65 72.31 60.78
N ARG A 151 -101.81 73.38 59.99
CA ARG A 151 -100.90 73.77 58.92
C ARG A 151 -99.48 73.95 59.46
N LYS A 152 -99.29 74.75 60.52
CA LYS A 152 -97.96 74.95 61.12
C LYS A 152 -97.33 73.66 61.62
N ARG A 153 -98.11 72.76 62.23
CA ARG A 153 -97.63 71.44 62.66
C ARG A 153 -97.23 70.58 61.46
N MET A 154 -98.07 70.51 60.42
CA MET A 154 -97.78 69.74 59.21
C MET A 154 -96.53 70.25 58.47
N TYR A 155 -96.33 71.57 58.38
CA TYR A 155 -95.10 72.13 57.79
C TYR A 155 -93.88 71.85 58.67
N GLY A 156 -94.00 71.91 60.00
CA GLY A 156 -92.92 71.52 60.93
C GLY A 156 -92.54 70.05 60.79
N ASP A 157 -93.51 69.14 60.80
CA ASP A 157 -93.28 67.69 60.64
C ASP A 157 -92.68 67.37 59.25
N TYR A 158 -93.13 68.08 58.21
CA TYR A 158 -92.60 67.95 56.85
C TYR A 158 -91.16 68.48 56.73
N ASP A 159 -90.84 69.59 57.39
CA ASP A 159 -89.50 70.15 57.41
C ASP A 159 -88.53 69.28 58.21
N GLU A 160 -88.97 68.71 59.34
CA GLU A 160 -88.22 67.70 60.09
C GLU A 160 -87.96 66.44 59.26
N MET A 161 -88.97 65.93 58.56
CA MET A 161 -88.83 64.78 57.68
C MET A 161 -87.87 65.09 56.51
N ARG A 162 -87.99 66.27 55.90
CA ARG A 162 -87.07 66.74 54.85
C ARG A 162 -85.65 66.89 55.37
N GLN A 163 -85.45 67.28 56.63
CA GLN A 163 -84.13 67.34 57.25
C GLN A 163 -83.58 65.92 57.54
N LYS A 164 -84.40 65.01 58.08
CA LYS A 164 -84.02 63.61 58.31
C LYS A 164 -83.69 62.88 57.01
N ILE A 165 -84.46 63.11 55.94
CA ILE A 165 -84.16 62.58 54.61
C ILE A 165 -82.81 63.12 54.11
N ARG A 166 -82.57 64.44 54.24
CA ARG A 166 -81.27 65.03 53.86
C ARG A 166 -80.10 64.43 54.68
N GLN A 167 -80.28 64.24 55.98
CA GLN A 167 -79.27 63.61 56.83
C GLN A 167 -79.00 62.17 56.43
N LEU A 168 -80.04 61.35 56.23
CA LEU A 168 -79.91 59.97 55.77
C LEU A 168 -79.23 59.89 54.40
N THR A 169 -79.55 60.81 53.47
CA THR A 169 -78.88 60.89 52.16
C THR A 169 -77.40 61.23 52.32
N GLN A 170 -77.05 62.14 53.22
CA GLN A 170 -75.67 62.50 53.51
C GLN A 170 -74.91 61.31 54.13
N ASP A 171 -75.49 60.66 55.14
CA ASP A 171 -74.89 59.48 55.78
C ASP A 171 -74.74 58.31 54.80
N LEU A 172 -75.71 58.11 53.91
CA LEU A 172 -75.64 57.13 52.83
C LEU A 172 -74.52 57.48 51.83
N SER A 173 -74.34 58.77 51.50
CA SER A 173 -73.24 59.21 50.63
C SER A 173 -71.86 59.01 51.28
N VAL A 174 -71.74 59.28 52.58
CA VAL A 174 -70.49 59.07 53.35
C VAL A 174 -70.19 57.58 53.46
N SER A 175 -71.19 56.75 53.72
CA SER A 175 -71.07 55.29 53.76
C SER A 175 -70.69 54.71 52.39
N HIS A 176 -71.29 55.19 51.30
CA HIS A 176 -70.89 54.82 49.94
C HIS A 176 -69.44 55.22 49.64
N ALA A 177 -69.03 56.45 49.96
CA ALA A 177 -67.64 56.88 49.78
C ALA A 177 -66.66 56.02 50.59
N GLN A 178 -67.02 55.63 51.81
CA GLN A 178 -66.21 54.73 52.62
C GLN A 178 -66.12 53.32 52.01
N LYS A 179 -67.23 52.81 51.47
CA LYS A 179 -67.26 51.54 50.74
C LYS A 179 -66.38 51.59 49.49
N ASP A 180 -66.50 52.64 48.69
CA ASP A 180 -65.70 52.83 47.47
C ASP A 180 -64.20 52.93 47.78
N TYR A 181 -63.85 53.59 48.90
CA TYR A 181 -62.46 53.64 49.39
C TYR A 181 -61.94 52.25 49.79
N LEU A 182 -62.72 51.48 50.55
CA LEU A 182 -62.36 50.12 50.96
C LEU A 182 -62.22 49.20 49.74
N ASP A 183 -63.16 49.27 48.79
CA ASP A 183 -63.12 48.49 47.55
C ASP A 183 -61.88 48.86 46.72
N SER A 184 -61.54 50.16 46.61
CA SER A 184 -60.32 50.62 45.94
C SER A 184 -59.05 50.10 46.64
N HIS A 185 -59.02 50.10 47.97
CA HIS A 185 -57.88 49.58 48.74
C HIS A 185 -57.73 48.06 48.59
N ILE A 186 -58.83 47.31 48.64
CA ILE A 186 -58.84 45.86 48.40
C ILE A 186 -58.35 45.56 46.98
N GLN A 187 -58.80 46.33 45.98
CA GLN A 187 -58.37 46.17 44.59
C GLN A 187 -56.87 46.47 44.41
N ALA A 188 -56.34 47.49 45.08
CA ALA A 188 -54.91 47.78 45.07
C ALA A 188 -54.11 46.64 45.72
N GLN A 189 -54.59 46.10 46.84
CA GLN A 189 -53.96 44.95 47.50
C GLN A 189 -54.04 43.66 46.67
N SER A 190 -55.18 43.36 46.02
CA SER A 190 -55.31 42.19 45.15
C SER A 190 -54.37 42.29 43.95
N SER A 191 -54.28 43.46 43.32
CA SER A 191 -53.37 43.72 42.20
C SER A 191 -51.89 43.56 42.61
N ALA A 192 -51.54 43.98 43.84
CA ALA A 192 -50.20 43.76 44.38
C ALA A 192 -49.91 42.27 44.62
N LEU A 193 -50.87 41.52 45.18
CA LEU A 193 -50.74 40.07 45.36
C LEU A 193 -50.62 39.33 44.03
N ASP A 194 -51.39 39.72 43.01
CA ASP A 194 -51.29 39.15 41.66
C ASP A 194 -49.91 39.42 41.04
N SER A 195 -49.35 40.62 41.24
CA SER A 195 -47.98 40.94 40.84
C SER A 195 -46.94 40.10 41.56
N PHE A 196 -47.08 39.89 42.88
CA PHE A 196 -46.21 38.98 43.63
C PHE A 196 -46.33 37.53 43.17
N ASN A 197 -47.55 37.06 42.90
CA ASN A 197 -47.78 35.72 42.35
C ASN A 197 -47.17 35.57 40.95
N ALA A 198 -47.27 36.60 40.10
CA ALA A 198 -46.66 36.62 38.79
C ALA A 198 -45.12 36.57 38.89
N MET A 199 -44.52 37.37 39.79
CA MET A 199 -43.06 37.33 40.03
C MET A 199 -42.61 35.99 40.60
N ASN A 200 -43.34 35.40 41.56
CA ASN A 200 -43.02 34.09 42.09
C ASN A 200 -43.12 33.00 41.02
N SER A 201 -44.13 33.09 40.14
CA SER A 201 -44.30 32.16 39.02
C SER A 201 -43.18 32.31 37.99
N ALA A 202 -42.77 33.55 37.68
CA ALA A 202 -41.64 33.83 36.79
C ALA A 202 -40.32 33.31 37.39
N LEU A 203 -40.08 33.56 38.68
CA LEU A 203 -38.90 33.05 39.38
C LEU A 203 -38.87 31.52 39.42
N ALA A 204 -40.02 30.87 39.63
CA ALA A 204 -40.13 29.41 39.58
C ALA A 204 -39.83 28.89 38.16
N ALA A 205 -40.34 29.54 37.12
CA ALA A 205 -40.04 29.20 35.74
C ALA A 205 -38.55 29.36 35.41
N ASP A 206 -37.93 30.46 35.84
CA ASP A 206 -36.50 30.72 35.65
C ASP A 206 -35.64 29.71 36.42
N SER A 207 -36.02 29.37 37.66
CA SER A 207 -35.35 28.33 38.46
C SER A 207 -35.39 26.97 37.76
N VAL A 208 -36.56 26.58 37.23
CA VAL A 208 -36.72 25.33 36.47
C VAL A 208 -35.92 25.39 35.16
N GLY A 209 -35.91 26.54 34.48
CA GLY A 209 -35.13 26.77 33.28
C GLY A 209 -33.63 26.57 33.52
N LEU A 210 -33.09 27.18 34.58
CA LEU A 210 -31.69 27.03 34.96
C LEU A 210 -31.34 25.59 35.36
N GLN A 211 -32.21 24.93 36.13
CA GLN A 211 -32.03 23.51 36.48
C GLN A 211 -31.99 22.63 35.23
N LYS A 212 -32.88 22.89 34.26
CA LYS A 212 -32.89 22.17 32.97
C LYS A 212 -31.58 22.39 32.21
N THR A 213 -31.14 23.65 32.04
CA THR A 213 -29.89 23.95 31.34
C THR A 213 -28.69 23.30 32.02
N LEU A 214 -28.62 23.28 33.35
CA LEU A 214 -27.54 22.64 34.09
C LEU A 214 -27.50 21.12 33.84
N VAL A 215 -28.67 20.46 33.84
CA VAL A 215 -28.77 19.03 33.54
C VAL A 215 -28.39 18.75 32.10
N ASP A 216 -28.90 19.53 31.14
CA ASP A 216 -28.59 19.39 29.71
C ASP A 216 -27.06 19.53 29.48
N VAL A 217 -26.43 20.56 30.05
CA VAL A 217 -24.97 20.76 29.99
C VAL A 217 -24.20 19.61 30.66
N THR A 218 -24.72 19.03 31.75
CA THR A 218 -24.08 17.90 32.42
C THR A 218 -24.13 16.63 31.56
N LEU A 219 -25.26 16.39 30.90
CA LEU A 219 -25.42 15.28 29.96
C LEU A 219 -24.52 15.45 28.73
N GLU A 220 -24.47 16.65 28.15
CA GLU A 220 -23.56 16.95 27.04
C GLU A 220 -22.08 16.75 27.43
N ASN A 221 -21.68 17.22 28.61
CA ASN A 221 -20.32 16.98 29.12
C ASN A 221 -20.01 15.50 29.31
N SER A 222 -20.99 14.70 29.76
CA SER A 222 -20.83 13.25 29.87
C SER A 222 -20.63 12.60 28.49
N ASN A 223 -21.39 13.02 27.48
CA ASN A 223 -21.26 12.54 26.10
C ASN A 223 -19.90 12.92 25.50
N ILE A 224 -19.45 14.17 25.68
CA ILE A 224 -18.11 14.62 25.24
C ILE A 224 -17.02 13.77 25.91
N LYS A 225 -17.14 13.50 27.22
CA LYS A 225 -16.18 12.66 27.95
C LYS A 225 -16.14 11.23 27.41
N ASP A 226 -17.28 10.69 26.98
CA ASP A 226 -17.39 9.35 26.41
C ASP A 226 -16.76 9.31 25.01
N GLN A 227 -17.00 10.32 24.18
CA GLN A 227 -16.36 10.48 22.88
C GLN A 227 -14.84 10.61 22.99
N ILE A 228 -14.34 11.36 23.98
CA ILE A 228 -12.89 11.45 24.25
C ILE A 228 -12.32 10.07 24.61
N ARG A 229 -12.99 9.31 25.48
CA ARG A 229 -12.53 7.95 25.83
C ARG A 229 -12.55 7.02 24.62
N HIS A 230 -13.60 7.09 23.78
CA HIS A 230 -13.67 6.32 22.55
C HIS A 230 -12.52 6.69 21.59
N LEU A 231 -12.28 7.97 21.36
CA LEU A 231 -11.17 8.43 20.52
C LEU A 231 -9.81 7.96 21.05
N GLN A 232 -9.58 8.07 22.36
CA GLN A 232 -8.37 7.56 23.00
C GLN A 232 -8.18 6.05 22.79
N GLN A 233 -9.24 5.26 22.99
CA GLN A 233 -9.20 3.81 22.77
C GLN A 233 -8.91 3.46 21.30
N THR A 234 -9.55 4.15 20.36
CA THR A 234 -9.31 3.90 18.92
C THR A 234 -7.90 4.31 18.50
N TYR A 235 -7.36 5.39 19.05
CA TYR A 235 -5.98 5.81 18.84
C TYR A 235 -4.99 4.78 19.40
N GLU A 236 -5.20 4.33 20.63
CA GLU A 236 -4.37 3.31 21.26
C GLU A 236 -4.37 2.00 20.47
N ALA A 237 -5.56 1.51 20.07
CA ALA A 237 -5.68 0.33 19.23
C ALA A 237 -4.99 0.48 17.86
N SER A 238 -5.01 1.69 17.27
CA SER A 238 -4.29 1.98 16.03
C SER A 238 -2.77 1.96 16.23
N MET A 239 -2.28 2.57 17.32
CA MET A 239 -0.86 2.56 17.68
C MET A 239 -0.34 1.16 17.96
N ASP A 240 -1.12 0.29 18.60
CA ASP A 240 -0.74 -1.10 18.83
C ASP A 240 -0.69 -1.91 17.54
N LYS A 241 -1.63 -1.69 16.61
CA LYS A 241 -1.56 -2.26 15.26
C LYS A 241 -0.32 -1.79 14.52
N LEU A 242 0.07 -0.52 14.64
CA LEU A 242 1.29 0.02 14.02
C LEU A 242 2.54 -0.64 14.60
N ARG A 243 2.63 -0.76 15.93
CA ARG A 243 3.75 -1.46 16.60
C ARG A 243 3.83 -2.92 16.17
N GLU A 244 2.70 -3.60 16.05
CA GLU A 244 2.67 -4.99 15.59
C GLU A 244 3.11 -5.12 14.13
N LYS A 245 2.68 -4.21 13.26
CA LYS A 245 3.16 -4.15 11.87
C LYS A 245 4.66 -3.87 11.78
N GLN A 246 5.19 -3.02 12.66
CA GLN A 246 6.62 -2.77 12.75
C GLN A 246 7.40 -4.03 13.16
N ARG A 247 6.92 -4.80 14.15
CA ARG A 247 7.54 -6.09 14.52
C ARG A 247 7.50 -7.11 13.38
N GLN A 248 6.38 -7.19 12.65
CA GLN A 248 6.25 -8.06 11.49
C GLN A 248 7.23 -7.68 10.37
N LEU A 249 7.42 -6.37 10.13
CA LEU A 249 8.38 -5.86 9.17
C LEU A 249 9.81 -6.24 9.57
N GLU A 250 10.19 -6.05 10.84
CA GLU A 250 11.50 -6.42 11.36
C GLU A 250 11.76 -7.94 11.25
N ALA A 251 10.78 -8.77 11.60
CA ALA A 251 10.87 -10.22 11.43
C ALA A 251 11.08 -10.61 9.95
N ALA A 252 10.32 -10.02 9.03
CA ALA A 252 10.46 -10.26 7.60
C ALA A 252 11.81 -9.75 7.06
N GLN A 253 12.35 -8.66 7.58
CA GLN A 253 13.69 -8.17 7.22
C GLN A 253 14.78 -9.14 7.66
N MET A 254 14.70 -9.65 8.90
CA MET A 254 15.64 -10.65 9.40
C MET A 254 15.58 -11.95 8.60
N GLU A 255 14.38 -12.42 8.25
CA GLU A 255 14.21 -13.59 7.38
C GLU A 255 14.79 -13.36 5.98
N ASN A 256 14.54 -12.20 5.37
CA ASN A 256 15.13 -11.86 4.08
C ASN A 256 16.67 -11.81 4.12
N GLN A 257 17.27 -11.27 5.19
CA GLN A 257 18.71 -11.29 5.38
C GLN A 257 19.24 -12.73 5.50
N LEU A 258 18.56 -13.59 6.28
CA LEU A 258 18.92 -14.98 6.43
C LEU A 258 18.82 -15.75 5.10
N LEU A 259 17.75 -15.53 4.34
CA LEU A 259 17.56 -16.13 3.02
C LEU A 259 18.64 -15.66 2.05
N LYS A 260 18.99 -14.37 2.05
CA LYS A 260 20.09 -13.82 1.25
C LYS A 260 21.40 -14.53 1.58
N MET A 261 21.77 -14.62 2.86
CA MET A 261 22.98 -15.34 3.29
C MET A 261 22.97 -16.82 2.88
N LYS A 262 21.81 -17.49 2.95
CA LYS A 262 21.66 -18.89 2.56
C LYS A 262 21.81 -19.09 1.04
N VAL A 263 21.24 -18.18 0.25
CA VAL A 263 21.39 -18.19 -1.22
C VAL A 263 22.84 -17.94 -1.59
N GLU A 264 23.49 -16.93 -1.00
CA GLU A 264 24.92 -16.63 -1.25
C GLU A 264 25.82 -17.81 -0.86
N SER A 265 25.61 -18.41 0.31
CA SER A 265 26.37 -19.59 0.75
C SER A 265 26.15 -20.80 -0.16
N SER A 266 24.91 -21.05 -0.59
CA SER A 266 24.63 -22.14 -1.54
C SER A 266 25.22 -21.87 -2.91
N GLN A 267 25.19 -20.62 -3.38
CA GLN A 267 25.76 -20.22 -4.66
C GLN A 267 27.28 -20.35 -4.64
N GLU A 268 27.93 -19.96 -3.55
CA GLU A 268 29.38 -20.10 -3.39
C GLU A 268 29.80 -21.58 -3.33
N ALA A 269 29.07 -22.41 -2.59
CA ALA A 269 29.32 -23.85 -2.57
C ALA A 269 29.18 -24.48 -3.97
N ASN A 270 28.16 -24.09 -4.74
CA ASN A 270 27.98 -24.55 -6.11
C ASN A 270 29.11 -24.07 -7.04
N ALA A 271 29.55 -22.82 -6.89
CA ALA A 271 30.67 -22.27 -7.64
C ALA A 271 31.97 -23.04 -7.33
N GLU A 272 32.21 -23.36 -6.06
CA GLU A 272 33.40 -24.12 -5.65
C GLU A 272 33.41 -25.53 -6.25
N VAL A 273 32.28 -26.24 -6.29
CA VAL A 273 32.19 -27.56 -6.95
C VAL A 273 32.59 -27.46 -8.43
N MET A 274 32.14 -26.42 -9.13
CA MET A 274 32.51 -26.20 -10.54
C MET A 274 34.01 -25.85 -10.68
N ARG A 275 34.57 -25.04 -9.77
CA ARG A 275 36.00 -24.72 -9.74
C ARG A 275 36.84 -25.98 -9.47
N GLU A 276 36.44 -26.82 -8.52
CA GLU A 276 37.12 -28.08 -8.21
C GLU A 276 37.06 -29.08 -9.36
N MET A 277 35.90 -29.23 -10.00
CA MET A 277 35.77 -30.08 -11.18
C MET A 277 36.69 -29.60 -12.31
N THR A 278 36.73 -28.28 -12.54
CA THR A 278 37.61 -27.66 -13.51
C THR A 278 39.08 -27.93 -13.17
N ARG A 279 39.48 -27.73 -11.91
CA ARG A 279 40.84 -28.01 -11.42
C ARG A 279 41.23 -29.47 -11.63
N LYS A 280 40.36 -30.42 -11.25
CA LYS A 280 40.57 -31.86 -11.46
C LYS A 280 40.74 -32.21 -12.93
N LEU A 281 39.92 -31.63 -13.81
CA LEU A 281 40.02 -31.87 -15.25
C LEU A 281 41.35 -31.38 -15.80
N TYR A 282 41.78 -30.16 -15.45
CA TYR A 282 43.08 -29.64 -15.86
C TYR A 282 44.24 -30.48 -15.33
N SER A 283 44.22 -30.86 -14.05
CA SER A 283 45.24 -31.73 -13.47
C SER A 283 45.33 -33.08 -14.20
N GLN A 284 44.19 -33.69 -14.53
CA GLN A 284 44.17 -34.94 -15.31
C GLN A 284 44.75 -34.79 -16.71
N TYR A 285 44.49 -33.67 -17.39
CA TYR A 285 45.08 -33.41 -18.71
C TYR A 285 46.59 -33.17 -18.62
N GLU A 286 47.02 -32.43 -17.62
CA GLU A 286 48.44 -32.17 -17.38
C GLU A 286 49.19 -33.47 -17.04
N GLU A 287 48.63 -34.32 -16.17
CA GLU A 287 49.18 -35.64 -15.86
C GLU A 287 49.32 -36.51 -17.12
N LYS A 288 48.27 -36.60 -17.95
CA LYS A 288 48.32 -37.36 -19.21
C LYS A 288 49.37 -36.82 -20.18
N LEU A 289 49.52 -35.50 -20.26
CA LEU A 289 50.53 -34.87 -21.10
C LEU A 289 51.94 -35.23 -20.60
N GLN A 290 52.17 -35.12 -19.29
CA GLN A 290 53.44 -35.50 -18.68
C GLN A 290 53.76 -36.98 -18.87
N GLU A 291 52.79 -37.88 -18.70
CA GLU A 291 52.97 -39.32 -18.95
C GLU A 291 53.33 -39.62 -20.40
N ALA A 292 52.62 -39.02 -21.35
CA ALA A 292 52.90 -39.19 -22.77
C ALA A 292 54.32 -38.68 -23.12
N GLN A 293 54.71 -37.53 -22.56
CA GLN A 293 56.05 -36.98 -22.74
C GLN A 293 57.12 -37.90 -22.14
N ARG A 294 56.92 -38.41 -20.92
CA ARG A 294 57.84 -39.36 -20.26
C ARG A 294 57.99 -40.66 -21.07
N LYS A 295 56.89 -41.18 -21.63
CA LYS A 295 56.93 -42.37 -22.50
C LYS A 295 57.73 -42.11 -23.76
N HIS A 296 57.46 -41.00 -24.45
CA HIS A 296 58.21 -40.62 -25.64
C HIS A 296 59.71 -40.42 -25.35
N THR A 297 60.08 -39.79 -24.23
CA THR A 297 61.49 -39.64 -23.86
C THR A 297 62.14 -41.00 -23.56
N ALA A 298 61.45 -41.89 -22.86
CA ALA A 298 61.96 -43.23 -22.59
C ALA A 298 62.12 -44.06 -23.87
N GLU A 299 61.14 -44.02 -24.79
CA GLU A 299 61.24 -44.69 -26.10
C GLU A 299 62.41 -44.14 -26.92
N LYS A 300 62.62 -42.83 -26.92
CA LYS A 300 63.78 -42.20 -27.57
C LYS A 300 65.09 -42.69 -26.98
N GLU A 301 65.19 -42.78 -25.64
CA GLU A 301 66.38 -43.28 -24.96
C GLU A 301 66.67 -44.75 -25.32
N VAL A 302 65.65 -45.61 -25.33
CA VAL A 302 65.80 -47.02 -25.74
C VAL A 302 66.29 -47.14 -27.18
N LEU A 303 65.70 -46.40 -28.12
CA LEU A 303 66.13 -46.42 -29.52
C LEU A 303 67.57 -45.91 -29.71
N LEU A 304 67.96 -44.91 -28.92
CA LEU A 304 69.34 -44.42 -28.90
C LEU A 304 70.30 -45.48 -28.36
N GLU A 305 69.93 -46.21 -27.31
CA GLU A 305 70.71 -47.33 -26.77
C GLU A 305 70.86 -48.47 -27.78
N GLU A 306 69.77 -48.86 -28.46
CA GLU A 306 69.80 -49.87 -29.52
C GLU A 306 70.72 -49.45 -30.67
N THR A 307 70.60 -48.20 -31.14
CA THR A 307 71.46 -47.64 -32.20
C THR A 307 72.93 -47.65 -31.78
N ASN A 308 73.23 -47.26 -30.54
CA ASN A 308 74.59 -47.30 -30.00
C ASN A 308 75.12 -48.73 -29.88
N SER A 309 74.28 -49.70 -29.53
CA SER A 309 74.64 -51.12 -29.50
C SER A 309 74.98 -51.65 -30.90
N PHE A 310 74.17 -51.32 -31.91
CA PHE A 310 74.46 -51.68 -33.30
C PHE A 310 75.75 -51.02 -33.80
N LEU A 311 75.97 -49.75 -33.48
CA LEU A 311 77.18 -49.03 -33.83
C LEU A 311 78.42 -49.71 -33.23
N LYS A 312 78.39 -50.09 -31.95
CA LYS A 312 79.48 -50.85 -31.31
C LYS A 312 79.70 -52.21 -31.98
N ALA A 313 78.64 -52.95 -32.30
CA ALA A 313 78.76 -54.24 -32.97
C ALA A 313 79.39 -54.11 -34.38
N ILE A 314 79.04 -53.05 -35.12
CA ILE A 314 79.65 -52.73 -36.42
C ILE A 314 81.12 -52.37 -36.24
N GLU A 315 81.47 -51.53 -35.26
CA GLU A 315 82.87 -51.19 -34.96
C GLU A 315 83.70 -52.44 -34.60
N GLU A 316 83.15 -53.36 -33.80
CA GLU A 316 83.81 -54.61 -33.46
C GLU A 316 83.97 -55.54 -34.67
N ALA A 317 82.97 -55.62 -35.55
CA ALA A 317 83.04 -56.39 -36.79
C ALA A 317 84.09 -55.81 -37.75
N ASN A 318 84.14 -54.48 -37.88
CA ASN A 318 85.16 -53.78 -38.68
C ASN A 318 86.57 -54.07 -38.15
N LYS A 319 86.79 -54.00 -36.83
CA LYS A 319 88.08 -54.36 -36.23
C LYS A 319 88.50 -55.81 -36.52
N LYS A 320 87.54 -56.75 -36.47
CA LYS A 320 87.80 -58.17 -36.81
C LYS A 320 88.10 -58.35 -38.30
N MET A 321 87.39 -57.61 -39.16
CA MET A 321 87.62 -57.61 -40.59
C MET A 321 89.02 -57.10 -40.92
N GLU A 322 89.41 -55.94 -40.39
CA GLU A 322 90.75 -55.38 -40.56
C GLU A 322 91.85 -56.36 -40.10
N ALA A 323 91.65 -57.05 -38.96
CA ALA A 323 92.59 -58.06 -38.50
C ALA A 323 92.66 -59.28 -39.43
N ALA A 324 91.54 -59.71 -40.00
CA ALA A 324 91.50 -60.80 -40.98
C ALA A 324 92.14 -60.40 -42.32
N GLU A 325 91.93 -59.16 -42.78
CA GLU A 325 92.57 -58.59 -43.96
C GLU A 325 94.10 -58.56 -43.80
N LEU A 326 94.61 -58.10 -42.65
CA LEU A 326 96.05 -58.12 -42.36
C LEU A 326 96.61 -59.55 -42.38
N SER A 327 95.92 -60.51 -41.75
CA SER A 327 96.35 -61.92 -41.77
C SER A 327 96.29 -62.55 -43.16
N LEU A 328 95.34 -62.14 -44.00
CA LEU A 328 95.24 -62.58 -45.38
C LEU A 328 96.40 -62.02 -46.22
N GLU A 329 96.71 -60.73 -46.06
CA GLU A 329 97.85 -60.09 -46.72
C GLU A 329 99.18 -60.77 -46.35
N GLU A 330 99.38 -61.14 -45.07
CA GLU A 330 100.54 -61.93 -44.63
C GLU A 330 100.62 -63.30 -45.34
N LYS A 331 99.47 -63.97 -45.50
CA LYS A 331 99.40 -65.26 -46.22
C LYS A 331 99.65 -65.09 -47.71
N ASP A 332 99.14 -64.04 -48.34
CA ASP A 332 99.36 -63.75 -49.75
C ASP A 332 100.84 -63.42 -50.01
N GLN A 333 101.49 -62.68 -49.10
CA GLN A 333 102.95 -62.50 -49.13
C GLN A 333 103.68 -63.84 -49.08
N ARG A 334 103.26 -64.74 -48.17
CA ARG A 334 103.85 -66.09 -48.05
C ARG A 334 103.61 -66.95 -49.30
N ILE A 335 102.42 -66.90 -49.90
CA ILE A 335 102.12 -67.58 -51.16
C ILE A 335 103.05 -67.06 -52.25
N GLY A 336 103.20 -65.74 -52.37
CA GLY A 336 104.14 -65.14 -53.33
C GLY A 336 105.60 -65.55 -53.10
N GLU A 337 106.04 -65.82 -51.86
CA GLU A 337 107.36 -66.41 -51.60
C GLU A 337 107.46 -67.86 -52.10
N LEU A 338 106.42 -68.66 -51.87
CA LEU A 338 106.36 -70.06 -52.32
C LEU A 338 106.31 -70.16 -53.84
N ASP A 339 105.52 -69.32 -54.54
CA ASP A 339 105.46 -69.30 -56.00
C ASP A 339 106.83 -68.98 -56.61
N ARG A 340 107.55 -68.00 -56.07
CA ARG A 340 108.94 -67.70 -56.51
C ARG A 340 109.90 -68.87 -56.26
N LEU A 341 109.69 -69.67 -55.23
CA LEU A 341 110.47 -70.87 -54.99
C LEU A 341 110.11 -71.96 -56.02
N ILE A 342 108.82 -72.19 -56.25
CA ILE A 342 108.32 -73.14 -57.25
C ILE A 342 108.88 -72.79 -58.63
N GLU A 343 108.81 -71.52 -59.05
CA GLU A 343 109.39 -71.09 -60.34
C GLU A 343 110.88 -71.41 -60.46
N ARG A 344 111.65 -71.26 -59.37
CA ARG A 344 113.08 -71.62 -59.36
C ARG A 344 113.28 -73.13 -59.49
N MET A 345 112.52 -73.92 -58.74
CA MET A 345 112.55 -75.38 -58.82
C MET A 345 112.09 -75.90 -60.18
N GLU A 346 111.10 -75.25 -60.80
CA GLU A 346 110.64 -75.60 -62.14
C GLU A 346 111.71 -75.29 -63.17
N LYS A 347 112.36 -74.11 -63.12
CA LYS A 347 113.49 -73.79 -64.01
C LYS A 347 114.61 -74.82 -63.87
N GLU A 348 114.98 -75.17 -62.64
CA GLU A 348 115.97 -76.21 -62.36
C GLU A 348 115.54 -77.57 -62.91
N ARG A 349 114.29 -77.98 -62.70
CA ARG A 349 113.74 -79.23 -63.26
C ARG A 349 113.82 -79.24 -64.80
N HIS A 350 113.39 -78.17 -65.47
CA HIS A 350 113.48 -78.07 -66.93
C HIS A 350 114.94 -78.11 -67.41
N GLN A 351 115.86 -77.47 -66.68
CA GLN A 351 117.28 -77.52 -66.96
C GLN A 351 117.84 -78.95 -66.82
N LEU A 352 117.51 -79.65 -65.73
CA LEU A 352 117.90 -81.05 -65.53
C LEU A 352 117.29 -81.99 -66.58
N GLN A 353 116.05 -81.73 -67.00
CA GLN A 353 115.42 -82.47 -68.11
C GLN A 353 116.13 -82.26 -69.45
N LEU A 354 116.56 -81.04 -69.75
CA LEU A 354 117.36 -80.75 -70.95
C LEU A 354 118.71 -81.47 -70.90
N GLN A 355 119.40 -81.42 -69.76
CA GLN A 355 120.67 -82.14 -69.57
C GLN A 355 120.50 -83.66 -69.70
N LEU A 356 119.41 -84.21 -69.15
CA LEU A 356 119.07 -85.63 -69.30
C LEU A 356 118.87 -85.99 -70.78
N LEU A 357 118.11 -85.17 -71.52
CA LEU A 357 117.89 -85.38 -72.95
C LEU A 357 119.21 -85.26 -73.75
N GLU A 358 120.06 -84.28 -73.44
CA GLU A 358 121.39 -84.13 -74.05
C GLU A 358 122.20 -85.42 -73.85
N HIS A 359 122.30 -85.93 -72.63
CA HIS A 359 122.99 -87.20 -72.35
C HIS A 359 122.33 -88.42 -73.01
N GLU A 360 121.00 -88.49 -73.06
CA GLU A 360 120.29 -89.56 -73.80
C GLU A 360 120.63 -89.50 -75.31
N THR A 361 120.69 -88.31 -75.90
CA THR A 361 121.06 -88.14 -77.32
C THR A 361 122.52 -88.47 -77.59
N GLU A 362 123.46 -88.02 -76.75
CA GLU A 362 124.89 -88.37 -76.81
C GLU A 362 125.07 -89.89 -76.76
N MET A 363 124.43 -90.56 -75.80
CA MET A 363 124.50 -92.02 -75.65
C MET A 363 123.83 -92.77 -76.81
N SER A 364 122.72 -92.26 -77.35
CA SER A 364 122.03 -92.90 -78.48
C SER A 364 122.79 -92.76 -79.81
N GLY A 365 123.56 -91.67 -79.99
CA GLY A 365 124.39 -91.46 -81.17
C GLY A 365 125.61 -92.38 -81.23
N GLU A 366 126.25 -92.64 -80.08
CA GLU A 366 127.44 -93.50 -80.02
C GLU A 366 127.12 -95.01 -80.13
N ILE A 367 125.92 -95.45 -79.72
CA ILE A 367 125.52 -96.86 -79.76
C ILE A 367 124.91 -97.25 -81.13
N ALA A 368 124.16 -96.34 -81.78
CA ALA A 368 123.42 -96.68 -82.99
C ALA A 368 124.30 -96.96 -84.23
N ASP A 369 125.45 -96.29 -84.39
CA ASP A 369 126.34 -96.51 -85.55
C ASP A 369 127.25 -97.73 -85.37
N SER A 370 127.75 -97.99 -84.15
CA SER A 370 128.58 -99.15 -83.82
C SER A 370 127.80 -100.47 -83.97
N ASP A 371 126.55 -100.52 -83.50
CA ASP A 371 125.76 -101.73 -83.58
C ASP A 371 125.24 -102.00 -85.01
N LYS A 372 124.97 -100.98 -85.82
CA LYS A 372 124.51 -101.18 -87.21
C LYS A 372 125.51 -101.92 -88.07
N ASP A 373 126.78 -101.49 -88.05
CA ASP A 373 127.85 -102.12 -88.84
C ASP A 373 128.17 -103.53 -88.32
N ARG A 374 128.09 -103.75 -87.01
CA ARG A 374 128.30 -105.07 -86.40
C ARG A 374 127.16 -106.03 -86.72
N TYR A 375 125.90 -105.56 -86.68
CA TYR A 375 124.74 -106.36 -87.06
C TYR A 375 124.79 -106.73 -88.56
N GLN A 376 125.17 -105.81 -89.44
CA GLN A 376 125.24 -106.05 -90.88
C GLN A 376 126.32 -107.08 -91.25
N GLN A 377 127.51 -107.02 -90.63
CA GLN A 377 128.57 -108.03 -90.80
C GLN A 377 128.16 -109.41 -90.25
N LEU A 378 127.44 -109.45 -89.12
CA LEU A 378 126.94 -110.70 -88.54
C LEU A 378 125.87 -111.35 -89.43
N GLU A 379 125.03 -110.54 -90.07
CA GLU A 379 123.96 -111.01 -90.95
C GLU A 379 124.51 -111.60 -92.26
N GLU A 380 125.52 -110.97 -92.86
CA GLU A 380 126.22 -111.52 -94.03
C GLU A 380 126.95 -112.84 -93.71
N ALA A 381 127.65 -112.91 -92.56
CA ALA A 381 128.30 -114.15 -92.12
C ALA A 381 127.29 -115.27 -91.83
N SER A 382 126.13 -114.93 -91.23
CA SER A 382 125.01 -115.84 -91.00
C SER A 382 124.38 -116.35 -92.31
N ALA A 383 124.25 -115.48 -93.32
CA ALA A 383 123.76 -115.89 -94.64
C ALA A 383 124.74 -116.85 -95.34
N SER A 384 126.05 -116.55 -95.30
CA SER A 384 127.11 -117.40 -95.84
C SER A 384 127.16 -118.79 -95.19
N LEU A 385 127.05 -118.85 -93.85
CA LEU A 385 127.00 -120.11 -93.12
C LEU A 385 125.74 -120.92 -93.44
N ARG A 386 124.57 -120.27 -93.58
CA ARG A 386 123.32 -120.93 -93.98
C ARG A 386 123.38 -121.54 -95.38
N GLU A 387 124.12 -120.91 -96.30
CA GLU A 387 124.34 -121.46 -97.64
C GLU A 387 125.31 -122.65 -97.63
N ARG A 388 126.36 -122.57 -96.80
CA ARG A 388 127.32 -123.67 -96.64
C ARG A 388 126.73 -124.90 -95.96
N ILE A 389 125.82 -124.71 -95.00
CA ILE A 389 125.03 -125.80 -94.39
C ILE A 389 124.15 -126.46 -95.45
N ARG A 390 123.43 -125.69 -96.28
CA ARG A 390 122.66 -126.26 -97.41
C ARG A 390 123.53 -127.10 -98.35
N HIS A 391 124.71 -126.58 -98.72
CA HIS A 391 125.62 -127.31 -99.60
C HIS A 391 126.15 -128.61 -98.98
N LEU A 392 126.42 -128.60 -97.67
CA LEU A 392 126.83 -129.79 -96.91
C LEU A 392 125.68 -130.79 -96.75
N ASP A 393 124.45 -130.32 -96.48
CA ASP A 393 123.26 -131.16 -96.40
C ASP A 393 122.98 -131.85 -97.74
N ASP A 394 123.17 -131.16 -98.87
CA ASP A 394 123.05 -131.76 -100.21
C ASP A 394 124.14 -132.80 -100.49
N MET A 395 125.39 -132.55 -100.04
CA MET A 395 126.46 -133.54 -100.14
C MET A 395 126.23 -134.75 -99.22
N VAL A 396 125.71 -134.53 -98.00
CA VAL A 396 125.30 -135.60 -97.08
C VAL A 396 124.14 -136.37 -97.68
N HIS A 397 123.16 -135.73 -98.31
CA HIS A 397 122.09 -136.43 -99.02
C HIS A 397 122.61 -137.23 -100.20
N CYS A 398 123.58 -136.71 -100.97
CA CYS A 398 124.22 -137.48 -102.04
C CYS A 398 125.00 -138.69 -101.49
N GLN A 399 125.69 -138.56 -100.34
CA GLN A 399 126.36 -139.68 -99.68
C GLN A 399 125.39 -140.67 -99.05
N GLN A 400 124.34 -140.22 -98.38
CA GLN A 400 123.29 -141.07 -97.82
C GLN A 400 122.56 -141.85 -98.91
N LYS A 401 122.30 -141.23 -100.07
CA LYS A 401 121.71 -141.91 -101.23
C LYS A 401 122.64 -143.00 -101.78
N LYS A 402 123.96 -142.76 -101.77
CA LYS A 402 124.99 -143.73 -102.17
C LYS A 402 125.18 -144.86 -101.15
N VAL A 403 125.11 -144.56 -99.85
CA VAL A 403 125.13 -145.56 -98.77
C VAL A 403 123.85 -146.40 -98.76
N LYS A 404 122.68 -145.79 -98.96
CA LYS A 404 121.41 -146.51 -99.00
C LYS A 404 121.34 -147.48 -100.19
N GLN A 405 121.91 -147.08 -101.34
CA GLN A 405 122.04 -147.96 -102.51
C GLN A 405 123.05 -149.11 -102.30
N MET A 406 124.01 -148.97 -101.38
CA MET A 406 124.90 -150.07 -100.94
C MET A 406 124.28 -150.99 -99.87
N VAL A 407 123.14 -150.61 -99.28
CA VAL A 407 122.41 -151.42 -98.27
C VAL A 407 121.17 -152.10 -98.89
N GLU A 408 120.88 -151.83 -100.17
CA GLU A 408 119.89 -152.55 -101.00
C GLU A 408 120.51 -153.69 -101.87
N GLU A 409 121.73 -154.13 -101.56
CA GLU A 409 122.24 -155.47 -101.94
C GLU A 409 122.35 -156.38 -100.70
#